data_AF-A0A8T4XJ67-F1
#
_entry.id   AF-A0A8T4XJ67-F1
#
_cell.length_a   1.000
_cell.length_b   1.000
_cell.length_c   1.000
_cell.angle_alpha   90.00
_cell.angle_beta   90.00
_cell.angle_gamma   90.00
#
_symmetry.space_group_name_H-M   'P 1'
#
loop_
_entity.id
_entity.type
_entity.pdbx_description
1 polymer ?
#
loop_
_entity_poly.entity_id
_entity_poly.type
_entity_poly.pdbx_seq_one_letter_code
_entity_poly.pdbx_strand_id
1 'polypeptide(L)'
;MSPEIKVLVPLKRENTPYLKLLYTHVEKCGVKVLHSRSLWSVDFLKKCLLVQIIHFHWIEYLIRHRNILLSLTKFLLATLLLLLFKLGRKRIVITVHNIRPHETLYPKLEALWLKIILFSA
;
A
#
# COMPACT_ATOMS: atom_id res chain seq x y z
N MET A 1 -24.55 16.68 -5.04
CA MET A 1 -23.11 16.50 -5.35
C MET A 1 -22.70 15.11 -4.90
N SER A 2 -22.31 14.23 -5.82
CA SER A 2 -21.71 12.95 -5.44
C SER A 2 -20.41 13.21 -4.67
N PRO A 3 -20.13 12.47 -3.60
CA PRO A 3 -18.93 12.70 -2.79
C PRO A 3 -17.67 12.53 -3.64
N GLU A 4 -16.72 13.48 -3.54
CA GLU A 4 -15.42 13.42 -4.20
C GLU A 4 -14.66 12.18 -3.70
N ILE A 5 -14.37 11.23 -4.61
CA ILE A 5 -13.62 10.02 -4.28
C ILE A 5 -12.16 10.42 -4.03
N LYS A 6 -11.63 10.08 -2.85
CA LYS A 6 -10.24 10.33 -2.47
C LYS A 6 -9.48 9.02 -2.26
N VAL A 7 -8.33 8.90 -2.92
CA VAL A 7 -7.44 7.73 -2.83
C VAL A 7 -6.10 8.16 -2.27
N LEU A 8 -5.60 7.49 -1.24
CA LEU A 8 -4.25 7.68 -0.71
C LEU A 8 -3.31 6.64 -1.28
N VAL A 9 -2.20 7.11 -1.84
CA VAL A 9 -1.13 6.30 -2.42
C VAL A 9 0.14 6.55 -1.60
N PRO A 10 0.67 5.55 -0.90
CA PRO A 10 1.80 5.73 0.00
C PRO A 10 3.15 5.72 -0.73
N LEU A 11 3.19 6.30 -1.94
CA LEU A 11 4.36 6.43 -2.79
C LEU A 11 4.30 7.76 -3.53
N LYS A 12 5.47 8.34 -3.82
CA LYS A 12 5.55 9.50 -4.71
C LYS A 12 5.22 9.07 -6.14
N ARG A 13 4.37 9.85 -6.80
CA ARG A 13 4.01 9.70 -8.22
C ARG A 13 5.23 9.62 -9.14
N GLU A 14 6.26 10.40 -8.85
CA GLU A 14 7.45 10.56 -9.69
C GLU A 14 8.44 9.39 -9.59
N ASN A 15 8.24 8.47 -8.64
CA ASN A 15 9.17 7.36 -8.46
C ASN A 15 9.15 6.38 -9.63
N THR A 16 8.04 6.29 -10.38
CA THR A 16 7.97 5.42 -11.57
C THR A 16 7.09 6.02 -12.68
N PRO A 17 7.45 5.86 -13.96
CA PRO A 17 6.61 6.28 -15.09
C PRO A 17 5.20 5.65 -15.06
N TYR A 18 5.11 4.41 -14.59
CA TYR A 18 3.85 3.69 -14.40
C TYR A 18 2.90 4.44 -13.45
N LEU A 19 3.36 4.78 -12.24
CA LEU A 19 2.52 5.50 -11.27
C LEU A 19 2.12 6.88 -11.79
N LYS A 20 3.04 7.57 -12.48
CA LYS A 20 2.73 8.85 -13.13
C LYS A 20 1.61 8.68 -14.15
N LEU A 21 1.72 7.74 -15.08
CA LEU A 21 0.71 7.52 -16.11
C LEU A 21 -0.65 7.13 -15.51
N LEU A 22 -0.66 6.16 -14.59
CA LEU A 22 -1.86 5.66 -13.94
C LEU A 22 -2.60 6.79 -13.21
N TYR A 23 -1.94 7.47 -12.28
CA TYR A 23 -2.62 8.45 -11.45
C TYR A 23 -2.97 9.75 -12.21
N THR A 24 -2.25 10.09 -13.28
CA THR A 24 -2.69 11.16 -14.20
C THR A 24 -4.07 10.86 -14.78
N HIS A 25 -4.32 9.61 -15.18
CA HIS A 25 -5.60 9.23 -15.79
C HIS A 25 -6.69 9.05 -14.74
N VAL A 26 -6.37 8.49 -13.57
CA VAL A 26 -7.31 8.40 -12.44
C VAL A 26 -7.81 9.79 -12.01
N GLU A 27 -6.91 10.78 -11.95
CA GLU A 27 -7.28 12.17 -11.66
C GLU A 27 -8.22 12.76 -12.74
N LYS A 28 -7.98 12.47 -14.02
CA LYS A 28 -8.88 12.88 -15.12
C LYS A 28 -10.28 12.27 -15.02
N CYS A 29 -10.44 11.13 -14.35
CA CYS A 29 -11.74 10.52 -14.06
C CYS A 29 -12.46 11.15 -12.85
N GLY A 30 -11.95 12.25 -12.28
CA GLY A 30 -12.57 12.95 -11.17
C GLY A 30 -12.23 12.38 -9.79
N VAL A 31 -11.20 11.53 -9.69
CA VAL A 31 -10.72 10.99 -8.41
C VAL A 31 -9.56 11.84 -7.88
N LYS A 32 -9.66 12.30 -6.64
CA LYS A 32 -8.58 13.04 -6.00
C LYS A 32 -7.53 12.09 -5.42
N VAL A 33 -6.31 12.15 -5.95
CA VAL A 33 -5.21 11.29 -5.51
C VAL A 33 -4.32 12.05 -4.53
N LEU A 34 -4.18 11.52 -3.32
CA LEU A 34 -3.24 12.01 -2.31
C LEU A 34 -2.01 11.10 -2.31
N HIS A 35 -0.82 11.69 -2.43
CA HIS A 35 0.44 10.95 -2.31
C HIS A 35 1.09 11.20 -0.95
N SER A 36 1.71 10.18 -0.37
CA SER A 36 2.66 10.35 0.75
C SER A 36 4.03 9.82 0.37
N ARG A 37 5.08 10.33 1.05
CA ARG A 37 6.46 9.89 0.77
C ARG A 37 6.74 8.48 1.31
N SER A 38 6.10 8.12 2.42
CA SER A 38 6.31 6.87 3.15
C SER A 38 5.09 6.56 4.01
N LEU A 39 4.84 5.27 4.23
CA LEU A 39 3.79 4.76 5.13
C LEU A 39 3.99 5.15 6.59
N TRP A 40 5.23 5.35 7.00
CA TRP A 40 5.58 5.64 8.40
C TRP A 40 5.71 7.14 8.67
N SER A 41 5.18 7.98 7.78
CA SER A 41 5.24 9.44 7.92
C SER A 41 3.99 10.01 8.59
N VAL A 42 4.18 11.10 9.34
CA VAL A 42 3.05 11.87 9.91
C VAL A 42 2.11 12.38 8.81
N ASP A 43 2.66 12.74 7.64
CA ASP A 43 1.89 13.12 6.46
C ASP A 43 0.94 11.99 6.00
N PHE A 44 1.44 10.75 5.96
CA PHE A 44 0.60 9.59 5.64
C PHE A 44 -0.52 9.41 6.66
N LEU A 45 -0.22 9.47 7.96
CA LEU A 45 -1.24 9.33 9.01
C LEU A 45 -2.33 10.39 8.88
N LYS A 46 -1.96 11.66 8.69
CA LYS A 46 -2.91 12.76 8.48
C LYS A 46 -3.79 12.52 7.26
N LYS A 47 -3.21 12.16 6.12
CA LYS A 47 -3.95 11.88 4.88
C LYS A 47 -4.83 10.64 4.99
N CYS A 48 -4.38 9.62 5.72
CA CYS A 48 -5.11 8.38 5.95
C CYS A 48 -6.44 8.63 6.68
N LEU A 49 -6.48 9.61 7.59
CA LEU A 49 -7.73 10.01 8.25
C LEU A 49 -8.72 10.67 7.28
N LEU A 50 -8.25 11.32 6.22
CA LEU A 50 -9.05 12.09 5.26
C LEU A 50 -9.61 11.27 4.09
N VAL A 51 -9.16 10.03 3.92
CA VAL A 51 -9.55 9.17 2.78
C VAL A 51 -10.29 7.92 3.23
N GLN A 52 -11.05 7.31 2.32
CA GLN A 52 -11.66 5.99 2.55
C GLN A 52 -10.99 4.89 1.73
N ILE A 53 -10.15 5.23 0.75
CA ILE A 53 -9.46 4.28 -0.13
C ILE A 53 -7.96 4.47 0.02
N ILE A 54 -7.23 3.37 0.24
CA ILE A 54 -5.77 3.34 0.26
C ILE A 54 -5.30 2.35 -0.81
N HIS A 55 -4.47 2.81 -1.73
CA HIS A 55 -3.98 2.01 -2.86
C HIS A 55 -2.49 1.70 -2.72
N PHE A 56 -2.19 0.43 -2.45
CA PHE A 56 -0.83 -0.09 -2.33
C PHE A 56 -0.29 -0.63 -3.64
N HIS A 57 1.00 -0.40 -3.84
CA HIS A 57 1.81 -0.97 -4.92
C HIS A 57 3.05 -1.61 -4.32
N TRP A 58 3.48 -2.74 -4.90
CA TRP A 58 4.63 -3.51 -4.43
C TRP A 58 4.59 -3.77 -2.92
N ILE A 59 3.43 -4.25 -2.48
CA ILE A 59 3.11 -4.43 -1.06
C ILE A 59 4.11 -5.37 -0.36
N GLU A 60 4.75 -6.28 -1.09
CA GLU A 60 5.79 -7.17 -0.61
C GLU A 60 7.01 -6.42 -0.04
N TYR A 61 7.30 -5.19 -0.49
CA TYR A 61 8.39 -4.40 0.08
C TYR A 61 8.12 -3.92 1.51
N LEU A 62 6.86 -3.98 1.99
CA LEU A 62 6.53 -3.59 3.36
C LEU A 62 7.20 -4.48 4.39
N ILE A 63 7.38 -5.76 4.06
CA ILE A 63 7.94 -6.76 4.97
C ILE A 63 9.40 -7.07 4.68
N ARG A 64 9.92 -6.67 3.52
CA ARG A 64 11.29 -7.00 3.11
C ARG A 64 12.33 -6.20 3.89
N HIS A 65 13.34 -6.92 4.35
CA HIS A 65 14.56 -6.37 4.92
C HIS A 65 15.68 -7.41 4.85
N ARG A 66 16.94 -6.99 4.67
CA ARG A 66 18.08 -7.94 4.60
C ARG A 66 18.23 -8.77 5.87
N ASN A 67 18.00 -8.16 7.04
CA ASN A 67 17.95 -8.85 8.33
C ASN A 67 16.56 -9.49 8.57
N ILE A 68 16.54 -10.80 8.86
CA ILE A 68 15.30 -11.58 9.09
C ILE A 68 14.48 -11.08 10.27
N LEU A 69 15.11 -10.69 11.38
CA LEU A 69 14.39 -10.19 12.56
C LEU A 69 13.65 -8.90 12.21
N LEU A 70 14.30 -8.00 11.47
CA LEU A 70 13.65 -6.78 10.98
C LEU A 70 12.56 -7.08 9.95
N SER A 71 12.70 -8.12 9.14
CA SER A 71 11.65 -8.58 8.22
C SER A 71 10.43 -9.11 8.98
N LEU A 72 10.62 -9.88 10.05
CA LEU A 72 9.56 -10.35 10.93
C LEU A 72 8.88 -9.20 11.69
N THR A 73 9.65 -8.23 12.22
CA THR A 73 9.07 -7.04 12.85
C THR A 73 8.22 -6.26 11.84
N LYS A 74 8.71 -6.05 10.63
CA LYS A 74 7.95 -5.39 9.57
C LYS A 74 6.72 -6.19 9.14
N PHE A 75 6.80 -7.52 9.09
CA PHE A 75 5.65 -8.40 8.87
C PHE A 75 4.55 -8.13 9.90
N LEU A 76 4.89 -8.11 11.18
CA LEU A 76 3.92 -7.86 12.25
C LEU A 76 3.34 -6.45 12.15
N LEU A 77 4.18 -5.43 11.96
CA LEU A 77 3.74 -4.04 11.85
C LEU A 77 2.87 -3.79 10.62
N ALA A 78 3.23 -4.33 9.46
CA ALA A 78 2.45 -4.18 8.24
C ALA A 78 1.10 -4.91 8.35
N THR A 79 1.08 -6.10 8.96
CA THR A 79 -0.16 -6.84 9.22
C THR A 79 -1.07 -6.07 10.16
N LEU A 80 -0.54 -5.56 11.28
CA LEU A 80 -1.29 -4.74 12.22
C LEU A 80 -1.83 -3.47 11.54
N LEU A 81 -1.03 -2.80 10.72
CA LEU A 81 -1.44 -1.60 10.00
C LEU A 81 -2.64 -1.88 9.07
N LEU A 82 -2.58 -2.95 8.28
CA LEU A 82 -3.67 -3.34 7.39
C LEU A 82 -4.93 -3.74 8.17
N LEU A 83 -4.76 -4.43 9.32
CA LEU A 83 -5.87 -4.76 10.21
C LEU A 83 -6.52 -3.49 10.76
N LEU A 84 -5.74 -2.49 11.19
CA LEU A 84 -6.27 -1.20 11.65
C LEU A 84 -7.03 -0.46 10.55
N PHE A 85 -6.58 -0.51 9.30
CA PHE A 85 -7.33 0.04 8.17
C PHE A 85 -8.65 -0.69 7.95
N LYS A 86 -8.67 -2.01 8.06
CA LYS A 86 -9.90 -2.80 7.95
C LYS A 86 -10.89 -2.47 9.09
N LEU A 87 -10.41 -2.39 10.33
CA LEU A 87 -11.21 -1.98 11.50
C LEU A 87 -11.75 -0.55 11.33
N GLY A 88 -10.95 0.34 10.75
CA GLY A 88 -11.34 1.70 10.37
C GLY A 88 -12.21 1.79 9.11
N ARG A 89 -12.72 0.66 8.60
CA ARG A 89 -13.56 0.54 7.39
C ARG A 89 -12.97 1.18 6.13
N LYS A 90 -11.64 1.27 6.05
CA LYS A 90 -10.94 1.72 4.84
C LYS A 90 -11.01 0.61 3.80
N ARG A 91 -11.21 1.00 2.54
CA ARG A 91 -11.06 0.10 1.38
C ARG A 91 -9.58 0.05 0.98
N ILE A 92 -9.04 -1.16 0.91
CA ILE A 92 -7.65 -1.38 0.56
C ILE A 92 -7.62 -1.91 -0.88
N VAL A 93 -6.97 -1.18 -1.78
CA VAL A 93 -6.71 -1.60 -3.15
C VAL A 93 -5.26 -2.01 -3.25
N ILE A 94 -4.97 -3.17 -3.81
CA ILE A 94 -3.60 -3.68 -3.94
C ILE A 94 -3.36 -3.98 -5.42
N THR A 95 -2.36 -3.33 -6.00
CA THR A 95 -1.82 -3.76 -7.30
C THR A 95 -0.58 -4.61 -7.04
N VAL A 96 -0.73 -5.92 -7.29
CA VAL A 96 0.39 -6.87 -7.30
C VAL A 96 1.09 -6.73 -8.65
N HIS A 97 2.29 -6.17 -8.63
CA HIS A 97 3.07 -5.95 -9.86
C HIS A 97 3.75 -7.21 -10.37
N ASN A 98 4.10 -8.13 -9.46
CA ASN A 98 4.75 -9.39 -9.79
C ASN A 98 4.08 -10.53 -9.03
N ILE A 99 3.52 -11.49 -9.76
CA ILE A 99 2.98 -12.74 -9.16
C ILE A 99 4.14 -13.56 -8.56
N ARG A 100 5.31 -13.51 -9.20
CA ARG A 100 6.59 -14.02 -8.69
C ARG A 100 7.58 -12.87 -8.66
N PRO A 101 7.90 -12.32 -7.48
CA PRO A 101 8.84 -11.21 -7.41
C PRO A 101 10.22 -11.63 -7.93
N HIS A 102 10.83 -10.78 -8.76
CA HIS A 102 12.19 -11.02 -9.26
C HIS A 102 13.26 -10.97 -8.15
N GLU A 103 12.99 -10.21 -7.09
CA GLU A 103 13.82 -10.11 -5.91
C GLU A 103 13.06 -10.74 -4.74
N THR A 104 13.60 -11.78 -4.12
CA THR A 104 13.05 -12.39 -2.90
C THR A 104 14.15 -12.58 -1.89
N LEU A 105 13.94 -12.14 -0.65
CA LEU A 105 14.87 -12.39 0.45
C LEU A 105 14.44 -13.61 1.24
N TYR A 106 13.13 -13.72 1.52
CA TYR A 106 12.56 -14.83 2.30
C TYR A 106 11.28 -15.35 1.62
N PRO A 107 11.39 -16.15 0.55
CA PRO A 107 10.26 -16.51 -0.32
C PRO A 107 9.04 -17.09 0.42
N LYS A 108 9.26 -17.97 1.41
CA LYS A 108 8.18 -18.59 2.19
C LYS A 108 7.45 -17.57 3.08
N LEU A 109 8.20 -16.69 3.74
CA LEU A 109 7.64 -15.64 4.59
C LEU A 109 6.82 -14.64 3.75
N GLU A 110 7.37 -14.24 2.61
CA GLU A 110 6.74 -13.30 1.70
C GLU A 110 5.46 -13.88 1.10
N ALA A 111 5.48 -15.14 0.65
CA ALA A 111 4.30 -15.83 0.13
C ALA A 111 3.22 -16.02 1.21
N LEU A 112 3.62 -16.39 2.43
CA LEU A 112 2.70 -16.51 3.57
C LEU A 112 2.02 -15.18 3.86
N TRP A 113 2.80 -14.09 3.92
CA TRP A 113 2.25 -12.77 4.19
C TRP A 113 1.29 -12.30 3.10
N LEU A 114 1.67 -12.49 1.82
CA LEU A 114 0.81 -12.15 0.70
C LEU A 114 -0.50 -12.95 0.75
N LYS A 115 -0.43 -14.25 1.10
CA LYS A 115 -1.62 -15.08 1.33
C LYS A 115 -2.48 -14.47 2.45
N ILE A 116 -1.90 -14.16 3.60
CA ILE A 116 -2.65 -13.56 4.72
C ILE A 116 -3.39 -12.30 4.25
N ILE A 117 -2.71 -11.36 3.60
CA ILE A 117 -3.35 -10.08 3.24
C ILE A 117 -4.39 -10.23 2.11
N LEU A 118 -4.20 -11.16 1.16
CA LEU A 118 -5.16 -11.36 0.07
C LEU A 118 -6.41 -12.11 0.51
N PHE A 119 -6.28 -13.06 1.43
CA PHE A 119 -7.42 -13.82 1.99
C PHE A 119 -8.03 -13.14 3.22
N SER A 120 -7.43 -12.07 3.72
CA SER A 120 -7.95 -11.25 4.82
C SER A 120 -8.42 -9.86 4.37
N ALA A 121 -8.22 -9.48 3.11
CA ALA A 121 -8.82 -8.28 2.50
C ALA A 121 -10.25 -8.58 2.06
#